data_AF-A0A1W9MI38-F1
#
_entry.id   AF-A0A1W9MI38-F1
#
_cell.length_a   1.000
_cell.length_b   1.000
_cell.length_c   1.000
_cell.angle_alpha   90.00
_cell.angle_beta   90.00
_cell.angle_gamma   90.00
#
_symmetry.space_group_name_H-M   'P 1'
#
loop_
_entity.id
_entity.type
_entity.pdbx_description
1 polymer ?
#
loop_
_entity_poly.entity_id
_entity_poly.type
_entity_poly.pdbx_seq_one_letter_code
_entity_poly.pdbx_strand_id
1 'polypeptide(L)' 'MGKKLTWEDMKKNYPDEWLLIADFELDSSGHVVSGVVERHSKEKGDVYRLPALGRSSAFRYTGESDF' A
#
# COMPACT_ATOMS: atom_id res chain seq x y z
N MET A 1 -12.15 -10.23 -4.07
CA MET A 1 -11.75 -9.91 -2.69
C MET A 1 -10.26 -10.16 -2.55
N GLY A 2 -9.45 -9.11 -2.37
CA GLY A 2 -8.05 -9.26 -2.01
C GLY A 2 -7.89 -9.71 -0.56
N LYS A 3 -6.74 -10.29 -0.23
CA LYS A 3 -6.39 -10.68 1.15
C LYS A 3 -5.99 -9.42 1.92
N LYS A 4 -6.58 -9.20 3.10
CA LYS A 4 -6.13 -8.15 4.02
C LYS A 4 -4.80 -8.59 4.64
N LEU A 5 -3.79 -7.75 4.51
CA LEU A 5 -2.43 -7.96 5.00
C LEU A 5 -2.12 -6.94 6.10
N THR A 6 -1.23 -7.30 7.02
CA THR A 6 -0.62 -6.33 7.94
C THR A 6 0.43 -5.52 7.20
N TRP A 7 0.82 -4.36 7.74
CA TRP A 7 1.92 -3.57 7.17
C TRP A 7 3.24 -4.36 7.09
N GLU A 8 3.51 -5.20 8.09
CA GLU A 8 4.68 -6.08 8.10
C GLU A 8 4.63 -7.11 6.97
N ASP A 9 3.47 -7.74 6.76
CA ASP A 9 3.26 -8.66 5.64
C ASP A 9 3.40 -7.95 4.29
N MET A 10 2.92 -6.72 4.17
CA MET A 10 3.05 -5.93 2.95
C MET A 10 4.51 -5.66 2.62
N LYS A 11 5.32 -5.21 3.60
CA LYS A 11 6.75 -5.02 3.42
C LYS A 11 7.48 -6.31 3.03
N LYS A 12 7.07 -7.44 3.62
CA LYS A 12 7.67 -8.76 3.33
C LYS A 12 7.31 -9.29 1.94
N ASN A 13 6.06 -9.11 1.51
CA ASN A 13 5.59 -9.61 0.20
C ASN A 13 5.97 -8.68 -0.96
N TYR A 14 6.10 -7.39 -0.69
CA TYR A 14 6.36 -6.35 -1.70
C TYR A 14 7.49 -5.43 -1.24
N PRO A 15 8.75 -5.90 -1.13
CA PRO A 15 9.86 -5.06 -0.72
C PRO A 15 10.22 -4.03 -1.81
N ASP A 16 10.48 -2.79 -1.42
CA ASP A 16 10.85 -1.69 -2.32
C ASP A 16 9.83 -1.42 -3.45
N GLU A 17 8.54 -1.56 -3.13
CA GLU A 17 7.45 -1.34 -4.07
C GLU A 17 6.47 -0.27 -3.57
N TRP A 18 5.85 0.40 -4.52
CA TRP A 18 4.71 1.28 -4.29
C TRP A 18 3.44 0.45 -4.19
N LEU A 19 2.69 0.63 -3.11
CA LEU A 19 1.43 -0.04 -2.82
C LEU A 19 0.26 0.93 -2.88
N LEU A 20 -0.81 0.51 -3.55
CA LEU A 20 -2.15 1.08 -3.40
C LEU A 20 -2.96 0.17 -2.50
N ILE A 21 -3.25 0.65 -1.29
CA ILE A 21 -3.89 -0.11 -0.23
C ILE A 21 -5.32 0.39 -0.06
N ALA A 22 -6.31 -0.48 -0.26
CA ALA A 22 -7.72 -0.19 0.03
C ALA A 22 -8.14 -0.85 1.35
N ASP A 23 -9.32 -0.48 1.87
CA ASP A 23 -9.91 -1.07 3.08
C ASP A 23 -8.91 -1.13 4.26
N PHE A 24 -8.13 -0.05 4.40
CA PHE A 24 -7.02 0.04 5.34
C PHE A 24 -7.47 0.52 6.72
N GLU A 25 -6.73 0.10 7.73
CA GLU A 25 -6.84 0.63 9.09
C GLU A 25 -5.63 1.51 9.39
N LEU A 26 -5.88 2.58 10.14
CA LEU A 26 -4.85 3.48 10.62
C LEU A 26 -4.66 3.31 12.13
N ASP A 27 -3.43 3.47 12.61
CA ASP A 27 -3.16 3.66 14.03
C ASP A 27 -3.56 5.08 14.48
N SER A 28 -3.39 5.36 15.77
CA SER A 28 -3.63 6.69 16.36
C SER A 28 -2.73 7.80 15.79
N SER A 29 -1.64 7.43 15.10
CA SER A 29 -0.71 8.35 14.44
C SER A 29 -1.00 8.53 12.95
N GLY A 30 -2.02 7.85 12.40
CA GLY A 30 -2.36 7.90 10.98
C GLY A 30 -1.51 6.99 10.08
N HIS A 31 -0.76 6.03 10.64
CA HIS A 31 -0.01 5.05 9.87
C HIS A 31 -0.88 3.84 9.53
N VAL A 32 -0.70 3.31 8.31
CA VAL A 32 -1.40 2.10 7.88
C VAL A 32 -0.89 0.91 8.67
N VAL A 33 -1.77 0.25 9.42
CA VAL A 33 -1.45 -0.98 10.16
C VAL A 33 -1.85 -2.24 9.40
N SER A 34 -2.90 -2.15 8.59
CA SER A 34 -3.41 -3.26 7.79
C SER A 34 -4.23 -2.74 6.60
N GLY A 35 -4.43 -3.58 5.58
CA GLY A 35 -5.27 -3.24 4.44
C GLY A 35 -5.17 -4.24 3.30
N VAL A 36 -5.89 -4.01 2.21
CA VAL A 36 -5.89 -4.84 1.01
C VAL A 36 -5.01 -4.20 -0.04
N VAL A 37 -3.96 -4.90 -0.47
CA VAL A 37 -3.11 -4.43 -1.58
C VAL A 37 -3.85 -4.68 -2.89
N GLU A 38 -4.28 -3.61 -3.53
CA GLU A 38 -5.01 -3.65 -4.80
C GLU A 38 -4.06 -3.54 -5.99
N ARG A 39 -2.96 -2.80 -5.82
CA ARG A 39 -1.92 -2.62 -6.83
C ARG A 39 -0.56 -2.50 -6.15
N HIS A 40 0.45 -3.07 -6.77
CA HIS A 40 1.84 -2.89 -6.37
C HIS A 40 2.72 -2.78 -7.62
N SER A 41 3.75 -1.93 -7.57
CA SER A 41 4.81 -1.89 -8.58
C SER A 41 6.04 -1.20 -8.03
N LYS A 42 7.22 -1.61 -8.52
CA LYS A 42 8.48 -0.89 -8.29
C LYS A 42 8.46 0.50 -8.93
N GLU A 43 7.76 0.65 -10.06
CA GLU A 43 7.61 1.93 -10.73
C GLU A 43 6.35 2.66 -10.24
N LYS A 44 6.53 3.83 -9.63
CA LYS A 44 5.43 4.68 -9.13
C LYS A 44 4.37 4.95 -10.21
N GLY A 45 4.81 5.09 -11.47
CA GLY A 45 3.95 5.37 -12.62
C GLY A 45 2.92 4.28 -12.90
N ASP A 46 3.24 3.01 -12.67
CA ASP A 46 2.31 1.90 -12.93
C ASP A 46 1.12 1.90 -11.99
N VAL A 47 1.35 2.27 -10.73
CA VAL A 47 0.29 2.32 -9.72
C VAL A 47 -0.59 3.54 -9.91
N TYR A 48 0.00 4.67 -10.30
CA TYR A 48 -0.67 5.97 -10.44
C TYR A 48 -1.43 6.14 -11.76
N ARG A 49 -0.98 5.49 -12.85
CA ARG A 49 -1.61 5.60 -14.18
C ARG A 49 -3.01 4.96 -14.24
N LEU A 50 -3.30 4.05 -13.33
CA LEU A 50 -4.55 3.31 -13.33
C LEU A 50 -5.67 4.10 -12.63
N PRO A 51 -6.94 3.97 -13.06
CA PRO A 51 -8.05 4.73 -12.50
C PRO A 51 -8.15 4.59 -10.98
N ALA A 52 -8.60 5.65 -10.29
CA ALA A 52 -8.88 5.59 -8.87
C ALA A 52 -9.90 4.49 -8.56
N LEU A 53 -9.71 3.78 -7.45
CA LEU A 53 -10.54 2.62 -7.09
C LEU A 53 -11.99 2.99 -6.69
N GLY A 54 -12.34 4.29 -6.68
CA GLY A 54 -13.66 4.77 -6.28
C GLY A 54 -13.95 4.60 -4.77
N ARG A 55 -12.95 4.26 -3.97
CA ARG A 55 -13.01 4.06 -2.52
C ARG A 55 -11.77 4.60 -1.84
N SER A 56 -11.82 4.78 -0.52
CA SER A 56 -10.67 5.25 0.27
C SER A 56 -9.48 4.32 0.08
N SER A 57 -8.36 4.89 -0.37
CA SER A 57 -7.12 4.15 -0.62
C SER A 57 -5.92 4.94 -0.14
N ALA A 58 -4.97 4.25 0.50
CA ALA A 58 -3.69 4.79 0.92
C ALA A 58 -2.61 4.41 -0.08
N PHE A 59 -1.72 5.36 -0.38
CA PHE A 59 -0.53 5.11 -1.20
C PHE A 59 0.70 5.07 -0.28
N ARG A 60 1.47 3.99 -0.32
CA ARG A 60 2.63 3.79 0.54
C ARG A 60 3.77 3.13 -0.22
N TYR A 61 4.99 3.48 0.12
CA TYR A 61 6.19 2.80 -0.36
C TYR A 61 6.72 1.92 0.77
N THR A 62 7.10 0.68 0.46
CA THR A 62 7.56 -0.31 1.44
C THR A 62 9.06 -0.30 1.67
N GLY A 63 9.83 0.34 0.78
CA GLY A 63 11.27 0.47 0.94
C GLY A 63 11.64 1.45 2.05
N GLU A 64 12.87 1.33 2.53
CA GLU A 64 13.43 2.25 3.51
C GLU A 64 13.90 3.52 2.81
N SER A 65 13.60 4.67 3.41
CA SER A 65 14.07 5.96 2.93
C SER A 65 15.28 6.34 3.78
N ASP A 66 16.48 6.30 3.21
CA ASP A 66 17.74 6.71 3.86
C ASP A 66 17.86 8.25 4.00
N PHE A 67 16.84 8.92 4.54
CA PHE A 67 16.85 10.37 4.77
C PHE A 67 17.50 10.75 6.12
#